data_AF-A0AAZ3P2I5-F1
#
_entry.id   AF-A0AAZ3P2I5-F1
#
_cell.length_a   1.000
_cell.length_b   1.000
_cell.length_c   1.000
_cell.angle_alpha   90.00
_cell.angle_beta   90.00
_cell.angle_gamma   90.00
#
_symmetry.space_group_name_H-M   'P 1'
#
loop_
_entity.id
_entity.type
_entity.pdbx_description
1 polymer ?
#
loop_
_entity_poly.entity_id
_entity_poly.type
_entity_poly.pdbx_seq_one_letter_code
_entity_poly.pdbx_strand_id
1 'polypeptide(L)'
;MGGKTFNLLRSLVTPEKPGDKSYDEIVATLKGHSPKPLVIAERFRFHKRNQEEGESISQFVAVLKQFEHCEFGRSMSDTIRDRLVCGMRSEAIQKRLLTESNLTSQRAIEVSMSMEMANKDAQLSASTQVHKMSTEFKKKKKITRQEVGNQVT
;
A
#
# COMPACT_ATOMS: atom_id res chain seq x y z
N MET A 1 1.79 4.49 33.24
CA MET A 1 2.09 3.04 33.35
C MET A 1 0.82 2.34 33.80
N GLY A 2 0.26 1.42 33.00
CA GLY A 2 -0.91 0.64 33.43
C GLY A 2 -0.55 -0.50 34.39
N GLY A 3 -1.50 -0.97 35.20
CA GLY A 3 -1.26 -2.03 36.19
C GLY A 3 -0.69 -3.33 35.62
N LYS A 4 -1.04 -3.67 34.37
CA LYS A 4 -0.49 -4.86 33.66
C LYS A 4 1.01 -4.73 33.39
N THR A 5 1.48 -3.57 32.95
CA THR A 5 2.90 -3.29 32.68
C THR A 5 3.72 -3.28 33.96
N PHE A 6 3.17 -2.74 35.05
CA PHE A 6 3.83 -2.73 36.36
C PHE A 6 3.98 -4.13 36.94
N ASN A 7 2.94 -4.97 36.85
CA ASN A 7 3.00 -6.36 37.30
C ASN A 7 4.03 -7.17 36.49
N LEU A 8 4.10 -6.93 35.17
CA LEU A 8 5.11 -7.54 34.33
C LEU A 8 6.53 -7.12 34.74
N LEU A 9 6.78 -5.82 34.88
CA LEU A 9 8.06 -5.30 35.35
C LEU A 9 8.48 -5.93 36.68
N ARG A 10 7.56 -5.97 37.66
CA ARG A 10 7.79 -6.59 38.98
C ARG A 10 8.18 -8.07 38.88
N SER A 11 7.53 -8.82 37.99
CA SER A 11 7.89 -10.22 37.74
C SER A 11 9.28 -10.38 37.12
N LEU A 12 9.71 -9.43 36.29
CA LEU A 12 10.98 -9.51 35.56
C LEU A 12 12.20 -9.09 36.38
N VAL A 13 11.99 -8.29 37.42
CA VAL A 13 13.07 -7.76 38.26
C VAL A 13 13.22 -8.50 39.59
N THR A 14 12.41 -9.52 39.85
CA THR A 14 12.48 -10.32 41.08
C THR A 14 13.86 -11.01 41.21
N PRO A 15 14.54 -10.93 42.38
CA PRO A 15 14.04 -10.52 43.70
C PRO A 15 14.10 -9.01 44.02
N GLU A 16 14.67 -8.18 43.16
CA GLU A 16 14.76 -6.73 43.36
C GLU A 16 13.40 -6.03 43.19
N LYS A 17 13.24 -4.81 43.73
CA LYS A 17 12.01 -4.03 43.54
C LYS A 17 12.15 -3.11 42.32
N PRO A 18 11.07 -2.91 41.54
CA PRO A 18 11.07 -1.93 40.44
C PRO A 18 11.49 -0.51 40.86
N GLY A 19 11.26 -0.13 42.12
CA GLY A 19 11.65 1.18 42.65
C GLY A 19 13.14 1.32 42.96
N ASP A 20 13.88 0.21 43.00
CA ASP A 20 15.32 0.20 43.27
C ASP A 20 16.14 0.29 41.97
N LYS A 21 15.47 0.20 40.81
CA LYS A 21 16.07 0.33 39.47
C LYS A 21 15.94 1.75 38.94
N SER A 22 16.97 2.18 38.23
CA SER A 22 16.92 3.41 37.44
C SER A 22 15.90 3.30 36.30
N TYR A 23 15.48 4.46 35.80
CA TYR A 23 14.60 4.54 34.64
C TYR A 23 15.16 3.78 33.42
N ASP A 24 16.47 3.91 33.16
CA ASP A 24 17.13 3.27 32.03
C ASP A 24 17.14 1.73 32.16
N GLU A 25 17.35 1.21 33.36
CA GLU A 25 17.29 -0.23 33.65
C GLU A 25 15.86 -0.78 33.51
N ILE A 26 14.86 -0.02 33.94
CA ILE A 26 13.45 -0.37 33.78
C ILE A 26 13.10 -0.45 32.29
N VAL A 27 13.51 0.55 31.50
CA VAL A 27 13.29 0.59 30.05
C VAL A 27 14.01 -0.56 29.35
N ALA A 28 15.27 -0.84 29.72
CA ALA A 28 16.04 -1.94 29.17
C ALA A 28 15.40 -3.31 29.48
N THR A 29 14.96 -3.51 30.71
CA THR A 29 14.29 -4.75 31.14
C THR A 29 12.99 -4.99 30.38
N LEU A 30 12.16 -3.95 30.24
CA LEU A 30 10.89 -4.04 29.50
C LEU A 30 11.11 -4.25 28.00
N LYS A 31 12.11 -3.59 27.40
CA LYS A 31 12.49 -3.80 25.99
C LYS A 31 13.04 -5.21 25.75
N GLY A 32 13.89 -5.71 26.65
CA GLY A 32 14.48 -7.06 26.54
C GLY A 32 13.47 -8.20 26.72
N HIS A 33 12.39 -7.97 27.47
CA HIS A 33 11.32 -8.94 27.65
C HIS A 33 10.34 -9.03 26.46
N SER A 34 10.29 -8.01 25.59
CA SER A 34 9.50 -8.14 24.38
C SER A 34 10.08 -9.29 23.56
N PRO A 35 9.31 -10.36 23.27
CA PRO A 35 9.82 -11.46 22.46
C PRO A 35 10.36 -10.84 21.17
N LYS A 36 11.64 -11.06 20.87
CA LYS A 36 12.18 -10.67 19.57
C LYS A 36 11.20 -11.22 18.52
N PRO A 37 10.62 -10.38 17.64
CA PRO A 37 9.73 -10.87 16.61
C PRO A 37 10.41 -12.05 15.94
N LEU A 38 9.75 -13.20 15.94
CA LEU A 38 10.31 -14.38 15.30
C LEU A 38 10.57 -13.99 13.85
N VAL A 39 11.83 -13.95 13.44
CA VAL A 39 12.23 -13.49 12.10
C VAL A 39 11.41 -14.22 11.03
N ILE A 40 11.11 -15.50 11.25
CA ILE A 40 10.25 -16.29 10.38
C ILE A 40 8.80 -15.78 10.29
N ALA A 41 8.22 -15.27 11.38
CA ALA A 41 6.87 -14.72 11.39
C ALA A 41 6.80 -13.40 10.62
N GLU A 42 7.81 -12.53 10.75
CA GLU A 42 7.88 -11.29 9.99
C GLU A 42 8.11 -11.55 8.49
N ARG A 43 9.01 -12.48 8.16
CA ARG A 43 9.20 -12.94 6.77
C ARG A 43 7.92 -13.52 6.19
N PHE A 44 7.20 -14.34 6.97
CA PHE A 44 5.92 -14.88 6.56
C PHE A 44 4.90 -13.77 6.25
N ARG A 45 4.77 -12.77 7.14
CA ARG A 45 3.89 -11.61 6.94
C ARG A 45 4.23 -10.85 5.66
N PHE A 46 5.51 -10.55 5.45
CA PHE A 46 5.99 -9.89 4.24
C PHE A 46 5.65 -10.70 2.98
N HIS A 47 5.98 -11.99 2.95
CA HIS A 47 5.74 -12.81 1.76
C HIS A 47 4.26 -13.07 1.50
N LYS A 48 3.40 -12.96 2.51
CA LYS A 48 1.94 -13.02 2.37
C LYS A 48 1.31 -11.70 1.94
N ARG A 49 2.06 -10.59 1.95
CA ARG A 49 1.53 -9.29 1.60
C ARG A 49 1.33 -9.14 0.08
N ASN A 50 0.09 -8.88 -0.33
CA ASN A 50 -0.33 -8.54 -1.69
C ASN A 50 -1.10 -7.22 -1.65
N GLN A 51 -1.04 -6.41 -2.72
CA GLN A 51 -1.77 -5.15 -2.83
C GLN A 51 -3.27 -5.37 -2.56
N GLU A 52 -3.81 -4.61 -1.62
CA GLU A 52 -5.22 -4.72 -1.23
C GLU A 52 -6.14 -4.05 -2.26
N GLU A 53 -7.44 -4.36 -2.21
CA GLU A 53 -8.40 -3.66 -3.04
C GLU A 53 -8.50 -2.17 -2.64
N GLY A 54 -8.38 -1.28 -3.65
CA GLY A 54 -8.40 0.17 -3.44
C GLY A 54 -7.09 0.76 -2.90
N GLU A 55 -6.09 -0.07 -2.60
CA GLU A 55 -4.76 0.39 -2.19
C GLU A 55 -3.96 0.93 -3.38
N SER A 56 -3.39 2.13 -3.25
CA SER A 56 -2.50 2.67 -4.29
C SER A 56 -1.14 1.96 -4.29
N ILE A 57 -0.44 2.00 -5.43
CA ILE A 57 0.90 1.42 -5.53
C ILE A 57 1.88 2.09 -4.54
N SER A 58 1.74 3.40 -4.31
CA SER A 58 2.55 4.12 -3.32
C SER A 58 2.33 3.62 -1.88
N GLN A 59 1.08 3.33 -1.50
CA GLN A 59 0.74 2.76 -0.19
C GLN A 59 1.30 1.35 -0.05
N PHE A 60 1.11 0.51 -1.08
CA PHE A 60 1.63 -0.84 -1.09
C PHE A 60 3.16 -0.87 -0.94
N VAL A 61 3.88 -0.04 -1.71
CA VAL A 61 5.34 0.10 -1.61
C VAL A 61 5.77 0.59 -0.23
N ALA A 62 5.05 1.55 0.35
CA ALA A 62 5.36 2.04 1.70
C ALA A 62 5.23 0.92 2.74
N VAL A 63 4.20 0.07 2.65
CA VAL A 63 4.04 -1.10 3.52
C VAL A 63 5.16 -2.11 3.31
N LEU A 64 5.53 -2.42 2.07
CA LEU A 64 6.65 -3.33 1.80
C LEU A 64 7.97 -2.81 2.39
N LYS A 65 8.21 -1.50 2.33
CA LYS A 65 9.39 -0.87 2.93
C LYS A 65 9.38 -0.87 4.46
N GLN A 66 8.23 -1.01 5.13
CA GLN A 66 8.21 -1.16 6.60
C GLN A 66 8.91 -2.44 7.08
N PHE A 67 9.00 -3.44 6.21
CA PHE A 67 9.71 -4.69 6.49
C PHE A 67 11.22 -4.61 6.19
N GLU A 68 11.75 -3.44 5.79
CA GLU A 68 13.16 -3.23 5.49
C GLU A 68 14.08 -3.47 6.70
N HIS A 69 13.55 -3.36 7.91
CA HIS A 69 14.29 -3.63 9.15
C HIS A 69 14.23 -5.09 9.61
N CYS A 70 13.42 -5.93 8.95
CA CYS A 70 13.49 -7.36 9.22
C CYS A 70 14.78 -7.91 8.62
N GLU A 71 15.43 -8.83 9.33
CA GLU A 71 16.68 -9.45 8.94
C GLU A 71 16.50 -10.35 7.69
N PHE A 72 16.18 -9.81 6.51
CA PHE A 72 16.05 -10.55 5.26
C PHE A 72 17.40 -10.90 4.62
N GLY A 73 18.52 -10.50 5.23
CA GLY A 73 19.85 -10.74 4.68
C GLY A 73 20.24 -9.73 3.59
N ARG A 74 21.16 -10.11 2.69
CA ARG A 74 21.95 -9.16 1.88
C ARG A 74 21.27 -8.57 0.63
N SER A 75 20.05 -8.93 0.26
CA SER A 75 19.35 -8.24 -0.85
C SER A 75 17.88 -7.93 -0.54
N MET A 76 17.68 -6.94 0.34
CA MET A 76 16.36 -6.38 0.60
C MET A 76 15.75 -5.77 -0.66
N SER A 77 16.55 -5.07 -1.46
CA SER A 77 16.07 -4.40 -2.68
C SER A 77 15.46 -5.40 -3.67
N ASP A 78 16.12 -6.54 -3.90
CA ASP A 78 15.57 -7.60 -4.76
C ASP A 78 14.32 -8.22 -4.14
N THR A 79 14.33 -8.43 -2.81
CA THR A 79 13.18 -8.99 -2.10
C THR A 79 11.93 -8.09 -2.20
N ILE A 80 12.10 -6.77 -2.06
CA ILE A 80 11.04 -5.78 -2.26
C ILE A 80 10.58 -5.78 -3.71
N ARG A 81 11.51 -5.80 -4.68
CA ARG A 81 11.18 -5.86 -6.11
C ARG A 81 10.32 -7.09 -6.40
N ASP A 82 10.77 -8.26 -5.99
CA ASP A 82 10.11 -9.53 -6.31
C ASP A 82 8.73 -9.59 -5.63
N ARG A 83 8.62 -9.12 -4.38
CA ARG A 83 7.33 -9.04 -3.69
C ARG A 83 6.39 -8.00 -4.30
N LEU A 84 6.90 -6.86 -4.76
CA LEU A 84 6.14 -5.85 -5.48
C LEU A 84 5.56 -6.43 -6.77
N VAL A 85 6.37 -7.11 -7.59
CA VAL A 85 5.90 -7.73 -8.85
C VAL A 85 4.85 -8.80 -8.55
N CYS A 86 5.15 -9.76 -7.68
CA CYS A 86 4.26 -10.88 -7.39
C CYS A 86 2.98 -10.46 -6.65
N GLY A 87 3.03 -9.39 -5.86
CA GLY A 87 1.92 -8.90 -5.04
C GLY A 87 1.10 -7.79 -5.72
N MET A 88 1.50 -7.34 -6.91
CA MET A 88 0.79 -6.32 -7.69
C MET A 88 -0.59 -6.84 -8.10
N ARG A 89 -1.64 -6.05 -7.88
CA ARG A 89 -3.02 -6.43 -8.27
C ARG A 89 -3.29 -6.19 -9.76
N SER A 90 -2.63 -5.20 -10.34
CA SER A 90 -2.79 -4.88 -11.76
C SER A 90 -1.99 -5.83 -12.63
N GLU A 91 -2.68 -6.78 -13.25
CA GLU A 91 -2.13 -7.74 -14.22
C GLU A 91 -1.38 -7.03 -15.38
N ALA A 92 -1.88 -5.89 -15.83
CA ALA A 92 -1.24 -5.12 -16.90
C ALA A 92 0.14 -4.58 -16.47
N ILE A 93 0.22 -4.06 -15.24
CA ILE A 93 1.48 -3.57 -14.67
C ILE A 93 2.43 -4.75 -14.43
N GLN A 94 1.93 -5.85 -13.85
CA GLN A 94 2.73 -7.05 -13.60
C GLN A 94 3.35 -7.58 -14.91
N LYS A 95 2.54 -7.74 -15.96
CA LYS A 95 3.04 -8.15 -17.29
C LYS A 95 4.10 -7.20 -17.83
N ARG A 96 3.90 -5.88 -17.70
CA ARG A 96 4.91 -4.91 -18.14
C ARG A 96 6.22 -5.07 -17.38
N LEU A 97 6.18 -5.22 -16.06
CA LEU A 97 7.38 -5.43 -15.24
C LEU A 97 8.13 -6.71 -15.62
N LEU A 98 7.41 -7.79 -15.94
CA LEU A 98 8.01 -9.06 -16.37
C LEU A 98 8.70 -8.99 -17.75
N THR A 99 8.55 -7.90 -18.49
CA THR A 99 9.25 -7.67 -19.78
C THR A 99 10.55 -6.86 -19.64
N GLU A 100 10.83 -6.31 -18.46
CA GLU A 100 12.02 -5.48 -18.22
C GLU A 100 13.23 -6.36 -17.90
N SER A 101 14.25 -6.35 -18.78
CA SER A 101 15.54 -6.96 -18.50
C SER A 101 16.28 -6.22 -17.39
N ASN A 102 16.87 -6.93 -16.43
CA ASN A 102 17.61 -6.35 -15.30
C ASN A 102 16.77 -5.38 -14.44
N LEU A 103 15.50 -5.72 -14.20
CA LEU A 103 14.59 -4.90 -13.41
C LEU A 103 15.16 -4.64 -12.01
N THR A 104 15.31 -3.36 -11.63
CA THR A 104 15.68 -2.93 -10.29
C THR A 104 14.42 -2.59 -9.47
N SER A 105 14.52 -2.62 -8.15
CA SER A 105 13.41 -2.21 -7.26
C SER A 105 12.93 -0.80 -7.55
N GLN A 106 13.87 0.14 -7.71
CA GLN A 106 13.58 1.53 -8.05
C GLN A 106 12.84 1.64 -9.39
N ARG A 107 13.33 0.96 -10.43
CA ARG A 107 12.68 0.95 -11.74
C ARG A 107 11.27 0.34 -11.70
N ALA A 108 11.10 -0.73 -10.93
CA ALA A 108 9.80 -1.38 -10.77
C ALA A 108 8.78 -0.42 -10.13
N ILE A 109 9.18 0.33 -9.10
CA ILE A 109 8.35 1.33 -8.44
C ILE A 109 7.96 2.43 -9.43
N GLU A 110 8.92 2.99 -10.16
CA GLU A 110 8.68 4.07 -11.13
C GLU A 110 7.72 3.67 -12.26
N VAL A 111 7.94 2.51 -12.88
CA VAL A 111 7.08 2.00 -13.96
C VAL A 111 5.68 1.76 -13.44
N SER A 112 5.55 1.15 -12.26
CA SER A 112 4.26 0.85 -11.65
C SER A 112 3.45 2.12 -11.37
N MET A 113 4.07 3.12 -10.72
CA MET A 113 3.41 4.40 -10.42
C MET A 113 3.03 5.18 -11.68
N SER A 114 3.90 5.20 -12.68
CA SER A 114 3.63 5.88 -13.96
C SER A 114 2.43 5.28 -14.67
N MET A 115 2.32 3.94 -14.68
CA MET A 115 1.17 3.25 -15.28
C MET A 115 -0.11 3.44 -14.48
N GLU A 116 -0.05 3.44 -13.14
CA GLU A 116 -1.22 3.74 -12.30
C GLU A 116 -1.76 5.15 -12.57
N MET A 117 -0.87 6.15 -12.67
CA MET A 117 -1.24 7.52 -12.99
C MET A 117 -1.86 7.62 -14.39
N ALA A 118 -1.23 7.05 -15.41
CA ALA A 118 -1.76 7.05 -16.78
C ALA A 118 -3.14 6.39 -16.87
N ASN A 119 -3.36 5.27 -16.15
CA ASN A 119 -4.65 4.61 -16.10
C ASN A 119 -5.72 5.47 -15.43
N LYS A 120 -5.37 6.16 -14.34
CA LYS A 120 -6.28 7.06 -13.63
C LYS A 120 -6.67 8.25 -14.52
N ASP A 121 -5.72 8.85 -15.21
CA ASP A 121 -5.95 9.98 -16.11
C ASP A 121 -6.81 9.58 -17.32
N ALA A 122 -6.57 8.39 -17.89
CA ALA A 122 -7.39 7.84 -18.97
C ALA A 122 -8.85 7.62 -18.53
N GLN A 123 -9.09 7.14 -17.31
CA GLN A 123 -10.44 6.96 -16.75
C GLN A 123 -11.16 8.31 -16.53
N LEU A 124 -10.45 9.33 -16.02
CA LEU A 124 -10.97 10.69 -15.86
C LEU A 124 -11.31 11.33 -17.23
N SER A 125 -10.47 11.11 -18.22
CA SER A 125 -10.68 11.62 -19.58
C SER A 125 -11.89 10.96 -20.25
N ALA A 126 -12.04 9.63 -20.11
CA ALA A 126 -13.19 8.89 -20.64
C ALA A 126 -14.51 9.31 -19.97
N SER A 127 -14.53 9.44 -18.64
CA SER A 127 -15.74 9.87 -17.91
C SER A 127 -16.21 11.28 -18.29
N THR A 128 -15.27 12.19 -18.59
CA THR A 128 -15.56 13.54 -19.06
C THR A 128 -16.19 13.55 -20.46
N GLN A 129 -15.73 12.70 -21.38
CA GLN A 129 -16.31 12.58 -22.72
C GLN A 129 -17.75 12.04 -22.69
N VAL A 130 -18.02 11.05 -21.82
CA VAL A 130 -19.36 10.49 -21.65
C VAL A 130 -20.35 11.55 -21.15
N HIS A 131 -19.93 12.41 -20.21
CA HIS A 131 -20.76 13.53 -19.74
C HIS A 131 -21.08 14.52 -20.87
N LYS A 132 -20.07 14.93 -21.67
CA LYS A 132 -20.29 15.84 -22.81
C LYS A 132 -21.25 15.26 -23.85
N MET A 133 -21.09 13.99 -24.24
CA MET A 133 -21.99 13.34 -25.19
C MET A 133 -23.44 13.29 -24.67
N SER A 134 -23.65 12.97 -23.38
CA SER A 134 -25.00 12.94 -22.80
C SER A 134 -25.71 14.30 -22.86
N THR A 135 -24.96 15.39 -22.70
CA THR A 135 -25.49 16.75 -22.76
C THR A 135 -25.79 17.18 -24.20
N GLU A 136 -24.95 16.81 -25.17
CA GLU A 136 -25.19 17.10 -26.59
C GLU A 136 -26.37 16.31 -27.16
N PHE A 137 -26.54 15.04 -26.78
CA PHE A 137 -27.71 14.25 -27.17
C PHE A 137 -29.02 14.85 -26.64
N LYS A 138 -29.03 15.41 -25.41
CA LYS A 138 -30.19 16.13 -24.86
C LYS A 138 -30.48 17.43 -25.61
N LYS A 139 -29.44 18.16 -26.02
CA LYS A 139 -29.58 19.41 -26.77
C LYS A 139 -30.11 19.18 -28.18
N LYS A 140 -29.59 18.16 -28.89
CA LYS A 140 -30.13 17.71 -30.19
C LYS A 140 -31.59 17.28 -30.08
N LYS A 141 -31.96 16.45 -29.09
CA LYS A 141 -33.38 16.04 -28.89
C LYS A 141 -34.33 17.20 -28.60
N LYS A 142 -33.86 18.30 -27.98
CA LYS A 142 -34.67 19.52 -27.78
C LYS A 142 -34.84 20.32 -29.08
N ILE A 143 -33.76 20.46 -29.86
CA ILE A 143 -33.77 21.17 -31.14
C ILE A 143 -34.70 20.45 -32.14
N THR A 144 -34.59 19.12 -32.27
CA THR A 144 -35.43 18.34 -33.18
C THR A 144 -36.92 18.30 -32.78
N ARG A 145 -37.26 18.58 -31.51
CA ARG A 145 -38.66 18.68 -31.06
C ARG A 145 -39.28 20.06 -31.31
N GLN A 146 -38.47 21.11 -31.46
CA GLN A 146 -38.97 22.47 -31.68
C GLN A 146 -39.26 22.77 -33.16
N GLU A 147 -38.57 22.11 -34.09
CA GLU A 147 -38.76 22.34 -35.54
C GLU A 147 -39.97 21.59 -36.13
N VAL A 148 -40.48 20.54 -35.47
CA VAL A 148 -41.65 19.76 -35.96
C VAL A 148 -42.99 20.39 -35.54
N GLY A 149 -42.98 21.43 -34.70
CA GLY A 149 -44.20 22.03 -34.13
C GLY A 149 -44.82 23.18 -34.93
N ASN A 150 -44.28 23.58 -36.08
CA ASN A 150 -44.74 24.78 -36.80
C ASN A 150 -45.12 24.50 -38.26
N GLN A 151 -45.91 23.46 -38.51
CA GLN A 151 -46.69 23.28 -39.75
C GLN A 151 -47.92 22.39 -39.48
N VAL A 152 -48.96 22.87 -38.82
CA VAL A 152 -50.37 22.49 -39.12
C VAL A 152 -51.27 23.65 -38.66
N THR A 153 -51.89 24.27 -39.67
CA THR A 153 -53.17 25.01 -39.75
C THR A 153 -53.69 25.81 -38.56
#